data_AF-A0A953YGR8-F1
#
_entry.id   AF-A0A953YGR8-F1
#
_cell.length_a   1.000
_cell.length_b   1.000
_cell.length_c   1.000
_cell.angle_alpha   90.00
_cell.angle_beta   90.00
_cell.angle_gamma   90.00
#
_symmetry.space_group_name_H-M   'P 1'
#
loop_
_entity.id
_entity.type
_entity.pdbx_description
1 polymer ?
#
loop_
_entity_poly.entity_id
_entity_poly.type
_entity_poly.pdbx_seq_one_letter_code
_entity_poly.pdbx_strand_id
1 'polypeptide(L)' 'TNPIASIFAWTRALKYRGQMDNTPDVEQFAAALEEVCVASVEGGAMTKDLAILVGPEQDWMTTQEFLATLDRNLQKKLA' A
#
# COMPACT_ATOMS: atom_id res chain seq x y z
N THR A 1 -0.69 12.05 -7.11
CA THR A 1 -2.00 11.36 -7.05
C THR A 1 -1.87 10.17 -6.14
N ASN A 2 -2.84 9.95 -5.27
CA ASN A 2 -2.83 8.83 -4.35
C ASN A 2 -3.08 7.49 -5.08
N PRO A 3 -2.15 6.52 -5.03
CA PRO A 3 -2.32 5.24 -5.71
C PRO A 3 -3.04 4.18 -4.87
N ILE A 4 -3.36 4.45 -3.59
CA ILE A 4 -3.83 3.42 -2.64
C ILE A 4 -5.11 2.75 -3.14
N ALA A 5 -6.07 3.50 -3.66
CA ALA A 5 -7.31 2.92 -4.18
C ALA A 5 -7.06 1.95 -5.35
N SER A 6 -6.15 2.29 -6.26
CA SER A 6 -5.76 1.42 -7.38
C SER A 6 -5.01 0.18 -6.90
N ILE A 7 -4.14 0.31 -5.89
CA ILE A 7 -3.46 -0.83 -5.28
C ILE A 7 -4.48 -1.77 -4.63
N PHE A 8 -5.43 -1.24 -3.86
CA PHE A 8 -6.48 -2.03 -3.22
C PHE A 8 -7.40 -2.74 -4.22
N ALA A 9 -7.64 -2.15 -5.40
CA ALA A 9 -8.35 -2.84 -6.46
C ALA A 9 -7.60 -4.11 -6.92
N TRP A 10 -6.27 -4.03 -7.06
CA TRP A 10 -5.44 -5.19 -7.41
C TRP A 10 -5.35 -6.22 -6.28
N THR A 11 -5.09 -5.80 -5.04
CA THR A 11 -4.96 -6.75 -3.92
C THR A 11 -6.27 -7.49 -3.65
N ARG A 12 -7.43 -6.82 -3.78
CA ARG A 12 -8.74 -7.47 -3.66
C ARG A 12 -8.98 -8.49 -4.78
N ALA A 13 -8.61 -8.18 -6.01
CA ALA A 13 -8.69 -9.13 -7.12
C ALA A 13 -7.76 -10.34 -6.90
N LEU A 14 -6.52 -10.11 -6.48
CA LEU A 14 -5.55 -11.16 -6.17
C LEU A 14 -6.01 -12.06 -5.03
N LYS A 15 -6.54 -11.48 -3.95
CA LYS A 15 -7.09 -12.24 -2.82
C LYS A 15 -8.21 -13.17 -3.28
N TYR A 16 -9.15 -12.66 -4.07
CA TYR A 16 -10.26 -13.48 -4.57
C TYR A 16 -9.78 -14.61 -5.50
N ARG A 17 -8.81 -14.32 -6.38
CA ARG A 17 -8.19 -15.35 -7.23
C ARG A 17 -7.46 -16.40 -6.40
N GLY A 18 -6.72 -15.97 -5.38
CA GLY A 18 -6.00 -16.84 -4.45
C GLY A 18 -6.91 -17.86 -3.77
N GLN A 19 -8.08 -17.39 -3.30
CA GLN A 19 -9.11 -18.25 -2.70
C GLN A 19 -9.66 -19.28 -3.68
N MET A 20 -9.95 -18.88 -4.92
CA MET A 20 -10.46 -19.78 -5.94
C MET A 20 -9.44 -20.85 -6.37
N ASP A 21 -8.15 -20.50 -6.37
CA ASP A 21 -7.06 -21.41 -6.75
C ASP A 21 -6.50 -22.23 -5.59
N ASN A 22 -6.95 -21.99 -4.35
CA ASN A 22 -6.33 -22.52 -3.13
C ASN A 22 -4.82 -22.20 -3.06
N THR A 23 -4.44 -20.95 -3.36
CA THR A 23 -3.06 -20.46 -3.32
C THR A 23 -2.86 -19.48 -2.16
N PRO A 24 -2.64 -19.96 -0.92
CA PRO A 24 -2.56 -19.11 0.26
C PRO A 24 -1.43 -18.07 0.18
N ASP A 25 -0.34 -18.36 -0.53
CA ASP A 25 0.77 -17.44 -0.72
C ASP A 25 0.36 -16.16 -1.49
N VAL A 26 -0.58 -16.29 -2.44
CA VAL A 26 -1.13 -15.15 -3.19
C VAL A 26 -2.02 -14.30 -2.30
N GLU A 27 -2.83 -14.94 -1.44
CA GLU A 27 -3.65 -14.24 -0.45
C GLU A 27 -2.80 -13.48 0.56
N GLN A 28 -1.72 -14.12 1.05
CA GLN A 28 -0.77 -13.52 1.99
C GLN A 28 -0.03 -12.34 1.37
N PHE A 29 0.41 -12.45 0.12
CA PHE A 29 1.01 -11.33 -0.60
C PHE A 29 0.07 -10.13 -0.71
N ALA A 30 -1.18 -10.37 -1.10
CA ALA A 30 -2.19 -9.32 -1.22
C ALA A 30 -2.47 -8.64 0.14
N ALA A 31 -2.60 -9.43 1.21
CA ALA A 31 -2.79 -8.91 2.57
C ALA A 31 -1.57 -8.10 3.05
N ALA A 32 -0.35 -8.60 2.80
CA ALA A 32 0.88 -7.92 3.18
C ALA A 32 1.01 -6.54 2.50
N LEU A 33 0.64 -6.43 1.22
CA LEU A 33 0.64 -5.16 0.50
C LEU A 33 -0.41 -4.17 1.02
N GLU A 34 -1.62 -4.63 1.38
CA GLU A 34 -2.62 -3.79 2.04
C GLU A 34 -2.11 -3.25 3.39
N GLU A 35 -1.52 -4.11 4.22
CA GLU A 35 -0.92 -3.73 5.50
C GLU A 35 0.21 -2.72 5.32
N VAL A 36 1.08 -2.90 4.32
CA VAL A 36 2.18 -1.96 4.01
C VAL A 36 1.66 -0.58 3.61
N CYS A 37 0.56 -0.51 2.86
CA CYS A 37 -0.05 0.77 2.50
C CYS A 37 -0.52 1.53 3.74
N VAL A 38 -1.25 0.86 4.63
CA VAL A 38 -1.76 1.45 5.87
C VAL A 38 -0.61 1.88 6.78
N ALA A 39 0.33 0.97 7.07
CA ALA A 39 1.45 1.23 7.95
C ALA A 39 2.36 2.36 7.42
N SER A 40 2.49 2.52 6.09
CA SER A 40 3.29 3.61 5.51
C SER A 40 2.63 4.97 5.76
N VAL A 41 1.30 5.07 5.60
CA VAL A 41 0.55 6.30 5.89
C VAL A 41 0.57 6.63 7.38
N GLU A 42 0.34 5.64 8.24
CA GLU A 42 0.43 5.81 9.70
C GLU A 42 1.84 6.19 10.17
N GLY A 43 2.87 5.75 9.43
CA GLY A 43 4.26 6.16 9.62
C GLY A 43 4.62 7.53 9.03
N GLY A 44 3.66 8.28 8.50
CA GLY A 44 3.85 9.63 7.96
C GLY A 44 4.24 9.70 6.48
N ALA A 45 4.44 8.57 5.81
CA ALA A 45 4.69 8.55 4.36
C ALA A 45 3.35 8.56 3.62
N MET A 46 2.98 9.69 3.02
CA MET A 46 1.71 9.84 2.33
C MET A 46 1.76 10.84 1.17
N THR A 47 0.78 10.77 0.27
CA THR A 47 0.63 11.73 -0.83
C THR A 47 -0.08 13.01 -0.38
N LYS A 48 0.06 14.07 -1.18
CA LYS A 48 -0.43 15.42 -0.87
C LYS A 48 -1.90 15.51 -0.42
N ASP A 49 -2.77 14.71 -1.05
CA ASP A 49 -4.20 14.68 -0.73
C ASP A 49 -4.49 14.19 0.69
N LEU A 50 -3.72 13.23 1.21
CA LEU A 50 -3.84 12.78 2.60
C LEU A 50 -3.16 13.75 3.56
N ALA A 51 -1.98 14.26 3.19
CA ALA A 51 -1.23 15.21 4.03
C ALA A 51 -2.05 16.47 4.36
N ILE A 52 -2.81 16.99 3.39
CA ILE A 52 -3.70 18.15 3.59
C ILE A 52 -4.79 17.88 4.64
N LEU A 53 -5.21 16.63 4.83
CA LEU A 53 -6.19 16.26 5.87
C LEU A 53 -5.56 16.19 7.27
N VAL A 54 -4.25 15.97 7.37
CA VAL A 54 -3.50 15.93 8.63
C VAL A 54 -3.22 17.34 9.13
N GLY A 55 -2.68 18.21 8.29
CA GLY A 55 -2.37 19.59 8.66
C GLY A 55 -1.37 20.29 7.72
N PRO A 56 -1.19 21.61 7.86
CA PRO A 56 -0.37 22.42 6.95
C PRO A 56 1.14 22.13 7.02
N GLU A 57 1.62 21.54 8.12
CA GLU A 57 3.04 21.22 8.33
C GLU A 57 3.39 19.78 7.91
N GLN A 58 2.40 18.98 7.49
CA GLN A 58 2.64 17.59 7.09
C GLN A 58 3.31 17.52 5.71
N ASP A 59 4.55 17.00 5.68
CA ASP A 59 5.24 16.69 4.45
C ASP A 59 4.51 15.61 3.63
N TRP A 60 4.72 15.64 2.31
CA TRP A 60 4.09 14.71 1.38
C TRP A 60 5.05 14.25 0.29
N MET A 61 4.71 13.11 -0.32
CA MET A 61 5.46 12.47 -1.38
C MET A 61 4.75 12.57 -2.73
N THR A 62 5.52 12.65 -3.82
CA THR A 62 4.99 12.40 -5.16
C THR A 62 4.52 10.94 -5.28
N THR A 63 3.71 10.66 -6.32
CA THR A 63 3.21 9.29 -6.55
C THR A 63 4.35 8.27 -6.65
N GLN A 64 5.44 8.60 -7.32
CA GLN A 64 6.55 7.65 -7.54
C GLN A 64 7.38 7.42 -6.27
N GLU A 65 7.61 8.46 -5.47
CA GLU A 65 8.30 8.33 -4.19
C GLU A 65 7.48 7.51 -3.19
N PHE A 66 6.16 7.69 -3.19
CA PHE A 66 5.28 6.89 -2.35
C PHE A 66 5.29 5.42 -2.80
N LEU A 67 5.16 5.14 -4.11
CA LEU A 67 5.26 3.77 -4.64
C LEU A 67 6.61 3.11 -4.32
N ALA A 68 7.73 3.83 -4.45
CA ALA A 68 9.05 3.33 -4.09
C ALA A 68 9.18 3.06 -2.57
N THR A 69 8.48 3.83 -1.73
CA THR A 69 8.42 3.58 -0.29
C THR A 69 7.61 2.32 0.02
N LEU A 70 6.47 2.13 -0.65
CA LEU A 70 5.67 0.90 -0.52
C LEU A 70 6.45 -0.34 -0.96
N ASP A 71 7.17 -0.29 -2.09
CA ASP A 71 7.98 -1.41 -2.59
C ASP A 71 9.07 -1.80 -1.57
N ARG A 72 9.86 -0.83 -1.08
CA ARG A 72 10.88 -1.09 -0.05
C ARG A 72 10.29 -1.69 1.23
N ASN A 73 9.13 -1.20 1.67
CA ASN A 73 8.48 -1.70 2.88
C ASN A 73 7.89 -3.10 2.66
N LEU A 74 7.36 -3.39 1.47
CA LEU A 74 6.88 -4.72 1.10
C LEU A 74 8.03 -5.74 1.06
N GLN A 75 9.16 -5.40 0.42
CA GLN A 75 10.34 -6.26 0.38
C GLN A 75 10.83 -6.60 1.79
N LYS A 76 10.86 -5.63 2.71
CA LYS A 76 11.21 -5.87 4.12
C LYS A 76 10.22 -6.77 4.85
N LYS A 77 8.92 -6.69 4.50
CA LYS A 77 7.87 -7.48 5.14
C LYS A 77 7.84 -8.93 4.65
N LEU A 78 8.29 -9.18 3.43
CA LEU A 78 8.31 -10.51 2.79
C LEU A 78 9.67 -11.24 2.91
N ALA A 79 10.70 -10.57 3.41
CA ALA A 79 12.02 -11.16 3.69
C ALA A 79 12.01 -11.96 4.99
#